data_AF-A0A934WTG3-F1
#
_entry.id   AF-A0A934WTG3-F1
#
_cell.length_a   1.000
_cell.length_b   1.000
_cell.length_c   1.000
_cell.angle_alpha   90.00
_cell.angle_beta   90.00
_cell.angle_gamma   90.00
#
_symmetry.space_group_name_H-M   'P 1'
#
loop_
_entity.id
_entity.type
_entity.pdbx_description
1 polymer ?
#
loop_
_entity_poly.entity_id
_entity_poly.type
_entity_poly.pdbx_seq_one_letter_code
_entity_poly.pdbx_strand_id
1 'polypeptide(L)'
;MPDLYSALIANDHELLDTVLADTEITYSEGILPVVKSVCEDINTLTFNRITDYAALTRFQQDTLLRVCARFLTFKDDNAELLSSTLKSYAISGVSMSFDDAAVLRVGGVIIPQEVFGLLRQTGLTCRVL
;
A
#
# COMPACT_ATOMS: atom_id res chain seq x y z
N MET A 1 -3.98 0.49 -21.13
CA MET A 1 -4.97 0.79 -20.07
C MET A 1 -4.20 1.16 -18.81
N PRO A 2 -4.72 2.04 -17.94
CA PRO A 2 -4.00 2.51 -16.77
C PRO A 2 -3.87 1.40 -15.71
N ASP A 3 -2.68 1.29 -15.12
CA ASP A 3 -2.43 0.51 -13.92
C ASP A 3 -3.06 1.17 -12.67
N LEU A 4 -2.90 0.57 -11.49
CA LEU A 4 -3.48 1.08 -10.25
C LEU A 4 -3.09 2.54 -9.97
N TYR A 5 -1.80 2.87 -10.05
CA TYR A 5 -1.32 4.22 -9.76
C TYR A 5 -1.86 5.24 -10.78
N SER A 6 -1.79 4.90 -12.06
CA SER A 6 -2.31 5.75 -13.14
C SER A 6 -3.82 5.98 -12.99
N ALA A 7 -4.58 4.99 -12.52
CA ALA A 7 -6.00 5.13 -12.24
C ALA A 7 -6.28 6.07 -11.06
N LEU A 8 -5.49 6.03 -9.99
CA LEU A 8 -5.65 6.91 -8.82
C LEU A 8 -5.40 8.38 -9.16
N ILE A 9 -4.46 8.68 -10.06
CA ILE A 9 -4.12 10.06 -10.45
C ILE A 9 -4.94 10.58 -11.64
N ALA A 10 -5.74 9.72 -12.28
CA ALA A 10 -6.59 10.11 -13.40
C ALA A 10 -7.86 10.83 -12.91
N ASN A 11 -8.61 11.41 -13.86
CA ASN A 11 -9.94 11.99 -13.64
C ASN A 11 -9.99 12.91 -12.41
N ASP A 12 -9.13 13.93 -12.38
CA ASP A 12 -9.08 14.93 -11.30
C ASP A 12 -8.95 14.32 -9.89
N HIS A 13 -8.26 13.17 -9.77
CA HIS A 13 -7.98 12.50 -8.51
C HIS A 13 -9.21 11.91 -7.78
N GLU A 14 -10.35 11.70 -8.45
CA GLU A 14 -11.58 11.19 -7.81
C GLU A 14 -11.38 9.89 -7.00
N LEU A 15 -10.61 8.93 -7.55
CA LEU A 15 -10.28 7.69 -6.85
C LEU A 15 -9.29 7.90 -5.70
N LEU A 16 -8.34 8.82 -5.87
CA LEU A 16 -7.41 9.18 -4.81
C LEU A 16 -8.13 9.90 -3.66
N ASP A 17 -9.08 10.78 -3.95
CA ASP A 17 -9.93 11.43 -2.95
C ASP A 17 -10.75 10.40 -2.17
N THR A 18 -11.25 9.36 -2.86
CA THR A 18 -11.92 8.23 -2.21
C THR A 18 -10.97 7.48 -1.27
N VAL A 19 -9.73 7.24 -1.69
CA VAL A 19 -8.70 6.61 -0.84
C VAL A 19 -8.40 7.48 0.37
N LEU A 20 -8.24 8.79 0.19
CA LEU A 20 -7.87 9.72 1.25
C LEU A 20 -9.02 9.98 2.22
N ALA A 21 -10.28 9.89 1.78
CA ALA A 21 -11.45 10.06 2.64
C ALA A 21 -11.53 9.03 3.78
N ASP A 22 -10.97 7.84 3.58
CA ASP A 22 -10.86 6.78 4.59
C ASP A 22 -9.60 6.93 5.48
N THR A 23 -8.84 8.02 5.31
CA THR A 23 -7.60 8.32 6.05
C THR A 23 -7.67 9.69 6.71
N GLU A 24 -6.76 9.96 7.67
CA GLU A 24 -6.58 11.30 8.24
C GLU A 24 -5.64 12.18 7.38
N ILE A 25 -5.24 11.70 6.19
CA ILE A 25 -4.25 12.33 5.33
C ILE A 25 -4.93 13.34 4.39
N THR A 26 -4.43 14.57 4.38
CA THR A 26 -4.87 15.60 3.43
C THR A 26 -4.09 15.49 2.12
N TYR A 27 -4.78 15.64 0.98
CA TYR A 27 -4.12 15.70 -0.32
C TYR A 27 -3.10 16.85 -0.37
N SER A 28 -1.85 16.51 -0.70
CA SER A 28 -0.79 17.46 -1.03
C SER A 28 0.14 16.83 -2.05
N GLU A 29 0.80 17.60 -2.91
CA GLU A 29 1.74 17.01 -3.89
C GLU A 29 2.85 16.17 -3.22
N GLY A 30 3.18 16.47 -1.97
CA GLY A 30 4.15 15.72 -1.17
C GLY A 30 3.76 14.28 -0.87
N ILE A 31 2.47 13.91 -0.94
CA ILE A 31 2.00 12.54 -0.69
C ILE A 31 2.10 11.64 -1.92
N LEU A 32 2.15 12.22 -3.12
CA LEU A 32 2.15 11.45 -4.39
C LEU A 32 3.29 10.42 -4.46
N PRO A 33 4.54 10.70 -4.01
CA PRO A 33 5.58 9.69 -3.94
C PRO A 33 5.24 8.51 -3.02
N VAL A 34 4.55 8.76 -1.91
CA VAL A 34 4.12 7.72 -0.97
C VAL A 34 3.00 6.88 -1.58
N VAL A 35 2.00 7.53 -2.19
CA VAL A 35 0.92 6.85 -2.93
C VAL A 35 1.48 5.96 -4.03
N LYS A 36 2.46 6.45 -4.79
CA LYS A 36 3.16 5.68 -5.81
C LYS A 36 3.84 4.45 -5.21
N SER A 37 4.58 4.63 -4.12
CA SER A 37 5.25 3.54 -3.44
C SER A 37 4.28 2.48 -2.91
N VAL A 38 3.12 2.88 -2.38
CA VAL A 38 2.05 1.94 -1.98
C VAL A 38 1.54 1.15 -3.17
N CYS A 39 1.31 1.79 -4.32
CA CYS A 39 0.86 1.11 -5.53
C CYS A 39 1.90 0.11 -6.06
N GLU A 40 3.19 0.46 -6.04
CA GLU A 40 4.29 -0.42 -6.42
C GLU A 40 4.39 -1.66 -5.51
N ASP A 41 4.18 -1.48 -4.20
CA ASP A 41 4.14 -2.58 -3.25
C ASP A 41 2.93 -3.50 -3.48
N ILE A 42 1.74 -2.94 -3.73
CA ILE A 42 0.53 -3.71 -4.07
C ILE A 42 0.74 -4.48 -5.37
N ASN A 43 1.34 -3.86 -6.39
CA ASN A 43 1.70 -4.54 -7.64
C ASN A 43 2.67 -5.71 -7.38
N THR A 44 3.69 -5.51 -6.55
CA THR A 44 4.62 -6.58 -6.15
C THR A 44 3.90 -7.75 -5.48
N LEU A 45 3.01 -7.45 -4.52
CA LEU A 45 2.23 -8.44 -3.77
C LEU A 45 1.20 -9.18 -4.63
N THR A 46 0.76 -8.56 -5.73
CA THR A 46 -0.17 -9.14 -6.71
C THR A 46 0.52 -9.70 -7.95
N PHE A 47 1.85 -9.85 -7.92
CA PHE A 47 2.67 -10.36 -9.03
C PHE A 47 2.49 -9.57 -10.33
N ASN A 48 2.33 -8.25 -10.22
CA ASN A 48 2.11 -7.31 -11.32
C ASN A 48 0.89 -7.64 -12.19
N ARG A 49 -0.17 -8.20 -11.58
CA ARG A 49 -1.40 -8.57 -12.30
C ARG A 49 -2.38 -7.42 -12.50
N ILE A 50 -2.19 -6.28 -11.84
CA ILE A 50 -3.05 -5.10 -11.99
C ILE A 50 -2.55 -4.25 -13.18
N THR A 51 -2.64 -4.80 -14.38
CA THR A 51 -2.23 -4.12 -15.62
C THR A 51 -3.30 -3.18 -16.16
N ASP A 52 -4.56 -3.40 -15.78
CA ASP A 52 -5.71 -2.59 -16.13
C ASP A 52 -6.67 -2.57 -14.94
N TYR A 53 -6.67 -1.47 -14.21
CA TYR A 53 -7.53 -1.32 -13.03
C TYR A 53 -9.02 -1.36 -13.41
N ALA A 54 -9.40 -0.77 -14.55
CA ALA A 54 -10.79 -0.68 -14.99
C ALA A 54 -11.38 -2.04 -15.39
N ALA A 55 -10.53 -2.99 -15.81
CA ALA A 55 -10.94 -4.36 -16.15
C ALA A 55 -11.18 -5.27 -14.93
N LEU A 56 -10.78 -4.84 -13.73
CA LEU A 56 -11.04 -5.59 -12.50
C LEU A 56 -12.54 -5.59 -12.15
N THR A 57 -12.98 -6.61 -11.41
CA THR A 57 -14.36 -6.60 -10.88
C THR A 57 -14.54 -5.44 -9.89
N ARG A 58 -15.78 -4.92 -9.75
CA ARG A 58 -16.08 -3.87 -8.76
C ARG A 58 -15.60 -4.24 -7.36
N PHE A 59 -15.85 -5.48 -6.95
CA PHE A 59 -15.36 -5.99 -5.67
C PHE A 59 -13.83 -5.90 -5.54
N GLN A 60 -13.07 -6.23 -6.58
CA GLN A 60 -11.61 -6.09 -6.57
C GLN A 60 -11.18 -4.63 -6.53
N GLN A 61 -11.81 -3.75 -7.32
CA GLN A 61 -11.56 -2.31 -7.32
C GLN A 61 -11.79 -1.70 -5.93
N ASP A 62 -12.97 -1.89 -5.35
CA ASP A 62 -13.33 -1.39 -4.02
C ASP A 62 -12.40 -1.95 -2.93
N THR A 63 -11.98 -3.21 -3.06
CA THR A 63 -11.02 -3.81 -2.13
C THR A 63 -9.63 -3.21 -2.28
N LEU A 64 -9.17 -2.94 -3.50
CA LEU A 64 -7.88 -2.30 -3.74
C LEU A 64 -7.84 -0.86 -3.21
N LEU A 65 -8.90 -0.07 -3.36
CA LEU A 65 -8.96 1.28 -2.78
C LEU A 65 -8.82 1.24 -1.26
N ARG A 66 -9.55 0.33 -0.60
CA ARG A 66 -9.46 0.13 0.86
C ARG A 66 -8.07 -0.35 1.30
N VAL A 67 -7.43 -1.22 0.51
CA VAL A 67 -6.04 -1.64 0.76
C VAL A 67 -5.10 -0.45 0.61
N CYS A 68 -5.24 0.37 -0.43
CA CYS A 68 -4.46 1.58 -0.63
C CYS A 68 -4.59 2.53 0.56
N ALA A 69 -5.81 2.81 1.03
CA ALA A 69 -6.05 3.69 2.17
C ALA A 69 -5.32 3.23 3.43
N ARG A 70 -5.55 1.97 3.84
CA ARG A 70 -4.91 1.41 5.04
C ARG A 70 -3.40 1.30 4.92
N PHE A 71 -2.90 0.96 3.74
CA PHE A 71 -1.46 0.85 3.54
C PHE A 71 -0.79 2.22 3.47
N LEU A 72 -1.48 3.23 2.93
CA LEU A 72 -1.03 4.61 2.92
C LEU A 72 -0.94 5.16 4.34
N THR A 73 -1.98 5.00 5.17
CA THR A 73 -1.95 5.35 6.60
C THR A 73 -0.77 4.68 7.31
N PHE A 74 -0.59 3.37 7.10
CA PHE A 74 0.55 2.67 7.69
C PHE A 74 1.91 3.25 7.26
N LYS A 75 2.09 3.60 5.99
CA LYS A 75 3.34 4.20 5.51
C LYS A 75 3.56 5.61 6.05
N ASP A 76 2.50 6.40 6.18
CA ASP A 76 2.56 7.76 6.72
C ASP A 76 2.90 7.74 8.21
N ASP A 77 2.19 6.93 9.01
CA ASP A 77 2.43 6.73 10.45
C ASP A 77 3.87 6.27 10.74
N ASN A 78 4.46 5.51 9.81
CA ASN A 78 5.80 4.94 9.95
C ASN A 78 6.85 5.65 9.08
N ALA A 79 6.54 6.82 8.50
CA ALA A 79 7.44 7.53 7.59
C ALA A 79 8.77 7.91 8.26
N GLU A 80 8.75 8.30 9.53
CA GLU A 80 9.96 8.60 10.31
C GLU A 80 10.79 7.34 10.62
N LEU A 81 10.14 6.22 10.93
CA LEU A 81 10.81 4.95 11.21
C LEU A 81 11.46 4.35 9.95
N LEU A 82 10.75 4.41 8.82
CA LEU A 82 11.22 3.91 7.52
C LEU A 82 12.29 4.82 6.89
N SER A 83 12.24 6.13 7.13
CA SER A 83 13.29 7.06 6.67
C SER A 83 14.55 6.99 7.53
N SER A 84 14.44 6.65 8.81
CA SER A 84 15.59 6.52 9.74
C SER A 84 16.33 5.18 9.62
N THR A 85 15.70 4.10 9.15
CA THR A 85 16.33 2.77 9.08
C THR A 85 17.50 2.66 8.09
N LEU A 86 17.66 3.64 7.18
CA LEU A 86 18.80 3.69 6.25
C LEU A 86 19.95 4.59 6.72
N LYS A 87 19.81 5.31 7.84
CA LYS A 87 20.86 6.18 8.40
C LYS A 87 20.99 5.96 9.91
N SER A 88 21.86 5.03 10.28
CA SER A 88 22.48 4.92 11.61
C SER A 88 21.55 4.75 12.82
N TYR A 89 21.06 3.54 13.09
CA TYR A 89 20.75 3.11 14.45
C TYR A 89 21.30 1.70 14.73
N ALA A 90 22.62 1.58 14.64
CA ALA A 90 23.41 0.61 15.39
C ALA A 90 23.99 1.28 16.66
N ILE A 91 23.20 2.09 17.37
CA ILE A 91 23.66 2.77 18.59
C ILE A 91 22.54 2.67 19.64
N SER A 92 22.83 1.89 20.69
CA SER A 92 22.14 1.84 21.98
C SER A 92 20.93 0.91 22.17
N GLY A 93 20.97 -0.30 21.60
CA GLY A 93 20.48 -1.50 22.32
C GLY A 93 18.99 -1.58 22.70
N VAL A 94 18.11 -0.79 22.09
CA VAL A 94 16.65 -0.97 22.17
C VAL A 94 16.18 -1.45 20.81
N SER A 95 15.96 -2.76 20.67
CA SER A 95 15.25 -3.30 19.52
C SER A 95 13.79 -2.83 19.63
N MET A 96 13.39 -1.85 18.81
CA MET A 96 11.97 -1.69 18.48
C MET A 96 11.61 -2.87 17.60
N SER A 97 11.25 -3.97 18.24
CA SER A 97 10.48 -5.02 17.60
C SER A 97 9.19 -4.33 17.18
N PHE A 98 8.96 -4.16 15.87
CA PHE A 98 7.57 -4.21 15.42
C PHE A 98 7.00 -5.47 16.05
N ASP A 99 5.84 -5.38 16.69
CA ASP A 99 5.21 -6.58 17.24
C ASP A 99 5.09 -7.55 16.06
N ASP A 100 5.97 -8.55 15.99
CA ASP A 100 6.27 -9.31 14.77
C ASP A 100 5.04 -10.09 14.30
N ALA A 101 4.03 -10.19 15.18
CA ALA A 101 2.71 -10.73 14.90
C ALA A 101 1.82 -9.79 14.06
N ALA A 102 2.03 -8.48 14.07
CA ALA A 102 1.14 -7.51 13.42
C ALA A 102 1.49 -7.25 11.94
N VAL A 103 2.74 -7.50 11.52
CA VAL A 103 3.24 -7.21 10.17
C VAL A 103 3.78 -8.47 9.48
N LEU A 104 3.66 -8.51 8.16
CA LEU A 104 4.16 -9.59 7.32
C LEU A 104 5.22 -9.06 6.36
N ARG A 105 6.23 -9.90 6.07
CA ARG A 105 7.22 -9.64 5.02
C ARG A 105 6.97 -10.56 3.84
N VAL A 106 6.43 -10.03 2.74
CA VAL A 106 6.07 -10.81 1.55
C VAL A 106 6.68 -10.15 0.32
N GLY A 107 7.51 -10.88 -0.44
CA GLY A 107 8.11 -10.36 -1.66
C GLY A 107 9.00 -9.12 -1.47
N GLY A 108 9.58 -8.94 -0.27
CA GLY A 108 10.38 -7.77 0.08
C GLY A 108 9.57 -6.58 0.63
N VAL A 109 8.24 -6.64 0.55
CA VAL A 109 7.32 -5.63 1.09
C VAL A 109 6.99 -5.96 2.55
N ILE A 110 7.04 -4.94 3.41
CA ILE A 110 6.52 -5.00 4.79
C ILE A 110 5.10 -4.45 4.77
N ILE A 111 4.13 -5.26 5.18
CA ILE A 111 2.70 -4.92 5.12
C ILE A 111 1.99 -5.42 6.38
N PRO A 112 1.05 -4.67 6.99
CA PRO A 112 0.26 -5.19 8.12
C PRO A 112 -0.51 -6.45 7.75
N GLN A 113 -0.60 -7.40 8.68
CA GLN A 113 -1.27 -8.69 8.45
C GLN A 113 -2.74 -8.50 8.04
N GLU A 114 -3.46 -7.55 8.65
CA GLU A 114 -4.85 -7.27 8.28
C GLU A 114 -4.98 -6.76 6.84
N VAL A 115 -4.05 -5.89 6.41
CA VAL A 115 -4.09 -5.25 5.09
C VAL A 115 -3.77 -6.29 4.03
N PHE A 116 -2.81 -7.17 4.31
CA PHE A 116 -2.54 -8.32 3.43
C PHE A 116 -3.71 -9.31 3.40
N GLY A 117 -4.39 -9.53 4.52
CA GLY A 117 -5.61 -10.33 4.60
C GLY A 117 -6.73 -9.77 3.70
N LEU A 118 -6.91 -8.45 3.70
CA LEU A 118 -7.85 -7.76 2.82
C LEU A 118 -7.43 -7.90 1.35
N LEU A 119 -6.15 -7.68 1.03
CA LEU A 119 -5.62 -7.83 -0.33
C LEU A 119 -5.81 -9.25 -0.87
N ARG A 120 -5.68 -10.28 -0.03
CA ARG A 120 -5.93 -11.69 -0.42
C ARG A 120 -7.35 -11.95 -0.89
N GLN A 121 -8.34 -11.21 -0.40
CA GLN A 121 -9.74 -11.38 -0.81
C GLN A 121 -9.95 -11.08 -2.30
N THR A 122 -9.07 -10.27 -2.91
CA THR A 122 -9.13 -9.98 -4.36
C THR A 122 -8.84 -11.18 -5.25
N GLY A 123 -8.21 -12.25 -4.71
CA GLY A 123 -7.71 -13.40 -5.47
C GLY A 123 -6.44 -13.11 -6.28
N LEU A 124 -5.99 -11.85 -6.36
CA LEU A 124 -4.84 -11.45 -7.17
C LEU A 124 -3.50 -11.89 -6.57
N THR A 125 -3.47 -12.22 -5.28
CA THR A 125 -2.29 -12.71 -4.55
C THR A 125 -2.09 -14.23 -4.66
N CYS A 126 -2.96 -14.95 -5.36
CA CYS A 126 -2.88 -16.41 -5.48
C CYS A 126 -1.79 -16.81 -6.48
N ARG A 127 -0.86 -17.69 -6.09
CA ARG A 127 0.00 -18.37 -7.05
C ARG A 127 -0.76 -19.58 -7.59
N VAL A 128 -1.30 -19.45 -8.79
CA VAL A 128 -1.70 -20.63 -9.54
C VAL A 128 -0.39 -21.22 -10.06
N LEU A 129 -0.01 -22.39 -9.54
CA LEU A 129 1.06 -23.23 -10.08
C LEU A 129 0.51 -24.12 -11.18
#